data_AF-A0A2K8LZI6-F1
#
_entry.id   AF-A0A2K8LZI6-F1
#
_cell.length_a   1.000
_cell.length_b   1.000
_cell.length_c   1.000
_cell.angle_alpha   90.00
_cell.angle_beta   90.00
_cell.angle_gamma   90.00
#
_symmetry.space_group_name_H-M   'P 1'
#
loop_
_entity.id
_entity.type
_entity.pdbx_description
1 polymer ?
#
loop_
_entity_poly.entity_id
_entity_poly.type
_entity_poly.pdbx_seq_one_letter_code
_entity_poly.pdbx_strand_id
1 'polypeptide(L)'
;MATPERHATDFPASRPAVDLPIAALLIASLAHWIRGAPADGVIFFAAAVLLLFTERHPAPADDLLPAARLPGTSLIAAVALVALVFGRQTVPMFLTVTAIGVGALVVEWRDPSLPAHPAPRRGWLWVALAISWCLWELVSFVYEQAAGGLSLTHPTMSDLVDPMLDNRVVQALALGVWVAAGLAMLRAAADARRTA
;
A
#
# COMPACT_ATOMS: atom_id res chain seq x y z
N MET A 1 18.68 -35.24 41.98
CA MET A 1 18.77 -35.34 40.52
C MET A 1 18.03 -34.14 39.96
N ALA A 2 18.76 -33.05 39.67
CA ALA A 2 18.18 -31.78 39.25
C ALA A 2 18.18 -31.71 37.72
N THR A 3 17.01 -31.53 37.12
CA THR A 3 16.84 -31.29 35.68
C THR A 3 17.22 -29.84 35.36
N PRO A 4 18.09 -29.59 34.38
CA PRO A 4 18.35 -28.23 33.91
C PRO A 4 17.29 -27.85 32.87
N GLU A 5 16.29 -27.09 33.26
CA GLU A 5 15.50 -26.32 32.28
C GLU A 5 16.37 -25.16 31.78
N ARG A 6 17.04 -25.36 30.64
CA ARG A 6 17.63 -24.25 29.90
C ARG A 6 16.52 -23.58 29.09
N HIS A 7 16.23 -22.35 29.46
CA HIS A 7 15.39 -21.40 28.75
C HIS A 7 15.68 -21.41 27.24
N ALA A 8 14.73 -21.94 26.48
CA ALA A 8 14.65 -21.75 25.04
C ALA A 8 13.58 -20.71 24.76
N THR A 9 13.87 -19.42 24.95
CA THR A 9 13.23 -18.27 24.29
C THR A 9 13.68 -16.95 24.95
N ASP A 10 14.90 -16.53 24.68
CA ASP A 10 15.29 -15.12 24.80
C ASP A 10 16.23 -14.80 23.64
N PHE A 11 15.69 -14.89 22.42
CA PHE A 11 16.27 -14.11 21.33
C PHE A 11 15.60 -12.74 21.41
N PRO A 12 16.29 -11.69 21.91
CA PRO A 12 15.80 -10.34 21.71
C PRO A 12 15.74 -10.16 20.19
N ALA A 13 14.51 -10.07 19.65
CA ALA A 13 14.32 -9.71 18.26
C ALA A 13 14.93 -8.32 18.10
N SER A 14 16.14 -8.28 17.53
CA SER A 14 16.84 -7.06 17.18
C SER A 14 15.99 -6.36 16.14
N ARG A 15 15.12 -5.44 16.61
CA ARG A 15 14.43 -4.51 15.72
C ARG A 15 15.53 -3.73 15.00
N PRO A 16 15.64 -3.81 13.68
CA PRO A 16 16.57 -2.95 12.96
C PRO A 16 16.27 -1.50 13.34
N ALA A 17 17.31 -0.66 13.47
CA ALA A 17 17.16 0.75 13.86
C ALA A 17 16.32 1.57 12.86
N VAL A 18 16.07 1.01 11.68
CA VAL A 18 15.14 1.51 10.67
C VAL A 18 14.17 0.38 10.33
N ASP A 19 12.89 0.61 10.59
CA ASP A 19 11.85 -0.31 10.16
C ASP A 19 11.82 -0.36 8.63
N LEU A 20 11.96 -1.58 8.10
CA LEU A 20 12.02 -1.89 6.66
C LEU A 20 10.98 -1.14 5.80
N PRO A 21 9.70 -1.00 6.23
CA PRO A 21 8.70 -0.23 5.50
C PRO A 21 9.04 1.26 5.37
N ILE A 22 9.57 1.89 6.42
CA ILE A 22 9.94 3.31 6.40
C ILE A 22 11.09 3.52 5.42
N ALA A 23 12.11 2.64 5.46
CA ALA A 23 13.21 2.68 4.50
C ALA A 23 12.70 2.56 3.05
N ALA A 24 11.79 1.63 2.79
CA ALA A 24 11.23 1.42 1.46
C ALA A 24 10.46 2.66 0.95
N LEU A 25 9.66 3.30 1.80
CA LEU A 25 8.92 4.52 1.43
C LEU A 25 9.85 5.71 1.16
N LEU A 26 10.93 5.86 1.93
CA LEU A 26 11.92 6.91 1.69
C LEU A 26 12.68 6.69 0.37
N ILE A 27 13.06 5.45 0.07
CA ILE A 27 13.68 5.08 -1.20
C ILE A 27 12.71 5.35 -2.36
N ALA A 28 11.45 4.97 -2.22
CA ALA A 28 10.42 5.24 -3.23
C ALA A 28 10.22 6.74 -3.45
N SER A 29 10.14 7.53 -2.38
CA SER A 29 10.03 9.00 -2.47
C SER A 29 11.18 9.61 -3.27
N LEU A 30 12.42 9.21 -2.96
CA LEU A 30 13.60 9.66 -3.69
C LEU A 30 13.55 9.26 -5.17
N ALA A 31 13.16 8.01 -5.47
CA ALA A 31 13.04 7.53 -6.84
C ALA A 31 12.03 8.34 -7.66
N HIS A 32 10.87 8.68 -7.07
CA HIS A 32 9.86 9.53 -7.72
C HIS A 32 10.37 10.95 -7.98
N TRP A 33 11.21 11.49 -7.10
CA TRP A 33 11.85 12.79 -7.33
C TRP A 33 12.81 12.75 -8.53
N ILE A 34 13.64 11.72 -8.62
CA ILE A 34 14.58 11.50 -9.74
C ILE A 34 13.81 11.30 -11.06
N ARG A 35 12.66 10.61 -11.01
CA ARG A 35 11.77 10.38 -12.16
C ARG A 35 11.04 11.65 -12.63
N GLY A 36 11.09 12.75 -11.88
CA GLY A 36 10.34 13.97 -12.21
C GLY A 36 8.86 13.91 -11.87
N ALA A 37 8.47 13.01 -10.96
CA ALA A 37 7.10 12.88 -10.42
C ALA A 37 7.05 13.37 -8.96
N PRO A 38 7.21 14.69 -8.70
CA PRO A 38 7.37 15.22 -7.35
C PRO A 38 6.12 15.02 -6.48
N ALA A 39 4.92 15.01 -7.06
CA ALA A 39 3.68 14.78 -6.33
C ALA A 39 3.68 13.41 -5.64
N ASP A 40 4.06 12.36 -6.37
CA ASP A 40 4.18 11.01 -5.83
C ASP A 40 5.28 10.96 -4.75
N GLY A 41 6.42 11.60 -5.01
CA GLY A 41 7.52 11.70 -4.06
C GLY A 41 7.10 12.30 -2.72
N VAL A 42 6.26 13.34 -2.73
CA VAL A 42 5.67 13.95 -1.53
C VAL A 42 4.71 12.99 -0.83
N ILE A 43 3.88 12.25 -1.55
CA ILE A 43 2.94 11.27 -0.97
C ILE A 43 3.70 10.18 -0.21
N PHE A 44 4.71 9.57 -0.84
CA PHE A 44 5.54 8.53 -0.20
C PHE A 44 6.31 9.07 1.01
N PHE A 45 6.85 10.29 0.91
CA PHE A 45 7.53 10.93 2.04
C PHE A 45 6.56 11.22 3.20
N ALA A 46 5.39 11.79 2.91
CA ALA A 46 4.37 12.06 3.91
C ALA A 46 3.91 10.77 4.61
N ALA A 47 3.73 9.67 3.86
CA ALA A 47 3.42 8.37 4.43
C ALA A 47 4.55 7.85 5.34
N ALA A 48 5.82 8.02 4.96
CA ALA A 48 6.96 7.62 5.79
C ALA A 48 7.01 8.42 7.11
N VAL A 49 6.80 9.75 7.04
CA VAL A 49 6.72 10.62 8.22
C VAL A 49 5.54 10.24 9.12
N LEU A 50 4.40 9.94 8.52
CA LEU A 50 3.20 9.51 9.23
C LEU A 50 3.45 8.21 10.00
N LEU A 51 4.07 7.21 9.38
CA LEU A 51 4.42 5.95 10.04
C LEU A 51 5.43 6.16 11.17
N LEU A 52 6.48 6.95 10.93
CA LEU A 52 7.47 7.29 11.95
C LEU A 52 6.82 8.01 13.15
N PHE A 53 5.80 8.83 12.90
CA PHE A 53 5.05 9.49 13.96
C PHE A 53 4.15 8.50 14.71
N THR A 54 3.44 7.59 14.03
CA THR A 54 2.61 6.56 14.69
C THR A 54 3.39 5.65 15.60
N GLU A 55 4.59 5.24 15.19
CA GLU A 55 5.44 4.36 16.00
C GLU A 55 5.90 5.04 17.30
N ARG A 56 6.07 6.36 17.28
CA ARG A 56 6.47 7.15 18.45
C ARG A 56 5.31 7.62 19.31
N HIS A 57 4.12 7.73 18.73
CA HIS A 57 2.92 8.20 19.40
C HIS A 57 1.76 7.23 19.17
N PRO A 58 1.75 6.07 19.85
CA PRO A 58 0.62 5.16 19.81
C PRO A 58 -0.61 5.90 20.30
N ALA A 59 -1.63 6.01 19.45
CA ALA A 59 -2.89 6.60 19.86
C ALA A 59 -3.59 5.65 20.84
N PRO A 60 -4.29 6.18 21.87
CA PRO A 60 -5.20 5.38 22.67
C PRO A 60 -6.25 4.75 21.75
N ALA A 61 -6.56 3.47 21.98
CA ALA A 61 -7.68 2.80 21.32
C ALA A 61 -8.97 3.40 21.88
N ASP A 62 -9.45 4.49 21.28
CA ASP A 62 -10.75 5.04 21.60
C ASP A 62 -11.83 4.18 20.94
N ASP A 63 -12.71 3.63 21.77
CA ASP A 63 -13.98 3.06 21.36
C ASP A 63 -14.81 4.12 20.61
N LEU A 64 -15.50 3.68 19.55
CA LEU A 64 -16.59 4.37 18.83
C LEU A 64 -16.22 5.13 17.55
N LEU A 65 -16.20 4.39 16.44
CA LEU A 65 -17.14 4.70 15.36
C LEU A 65 -18.19 3.59 15.34
N PRO A 66 -19.49 3.90 15.15
CA PRO A 66 -20.44 2.87 14.76
C PRO A 66 -19.85 2.19 13.54
N ALA A 67 -19.84 0.86 13.50
CA ALA A 67 -19.47 0.12 12.31
C ALA A 67 -20.34 0.64 11.17
N ALA A 68 -19.83 1.62 10.42
CA ALA A 68 -20.52 2.19 9.30
C ALA A 68 -20.56 1.05 8.30
N ARG A 69 -21.68 0.34 8.28
CA ARG A 69 -21.98 -0.72 7.34
C ARG A 69 -22.21 -0.08 5.98
N LEU A 70 -21.20 0.61 5.45
CA LEU A 70 -21.16 0.93 4.05
C LEU A 70 -21.15 -0.43 3.34
N PRO A 71 -22.22 -0.78 2.61
CA PRO A 71 -22.24 -2.03 1.89
C PRO A 71 -21.06 -1.97 0.92
N GLY A 72 -20.04 -2.83 1.12
CA GLY A 72 -18.78 -2.69 0.37
C GLY A 72 -18.99 -2.68 -1.15
N THR A 73 -20.06 -3.32 -1.62
CA THR A 73 -20.51 -3.28 -3.02
C THR A 73 -20.93 -1.88 -3.48
N SER A 74 -21.58 -1.07 -2.63
CA SER A 74 -21.94 0.32 -2.98
C SER A 74 -20.72 1.22 -3.05
N LEU A 75 -19.70 1.01 -2.20
CA LEU A 75 -18.45 1.75 -2.29
C LEU A 75 -17.69 1.39 -3.58
N ILE A 76 -17.56 0.09 -3.88
CA ILE A 76 -16.94 -0.39 -5.14
C ILE A 76 -17.67 0.21 -6.35
N ALA A 77 -19.00 0.12 -6.37
CA ALA A 77 -19.81 0.65 -7.47
C ALA A 77 -19.71 2.18 -7.59
N ALA A 78 -19.71 2.91 -6.47
CA ALA A 78 -19.58 4.36 -6.47
C ALA A 78 -18.23 4.80 -7.03
N VAL A 79 -17.13 4.16 -6.62
CA VAL A 79 -15.78 4.48 -7.11
C VAL A 79 -15.64 4.10 -8.59
N ALA A 80 -16.15 2.94 -9.01
CA ALA A 80 -16.16 2.55 -10.42
C ALA A 80 -17.01 3.52 -11.27
N LEU A 81 -18.16 3.98 -10.76
CA LEU A 81 -18.99 4.97 -11.45
C LEU A 81 -18.28 6.31 -11.57
N VAL A 82 -17.63 6.79 -10.50
CA VAL A 82 -16.80 8.01 -10.57
C VAL A 82 -15.73 7.85 -11.64
N ALA A 83 -15.07 6.69 -11.76
CA ALA A 83 -14.09 6.44 -12.81
C ALA A 83 -14.64 6.36 -14.23
N LEU A 84 -15.87 5.86 -14.41
CA LEU A 84 -16.53 5.86 -15.71
C LEU A 84 -16.92 7.28 -16.15
N VAL A 85 -17.40 8.09 -15.19
CA VAL A 85 -17.89 9.46 -15.45
C VAL A 85 -16.72 10.44 -15.58
N PHE A 86 -15.76 10.36 -14.66
CA PHE A 86 -14.63 11.27 -14.54
C PHE A 86 -13.32 10.55 -14.87
N GLY A 87 -12.55 11.10 -15.81
CA GLY A 87 -11.25 10.53 -16.19
C GLY A 87 -10.19 10.68 -15.09
N ARG A 88 -9.11 9.89 -15.21
CA ARG A 88 -7.95 9.90 -14.29
C ARG A 88 -7.42 11.29 -13.93
N GLN A 89 -7.27 12.16 -14.91
CA GLN A 89 -6.64 13.48 -14.77
C GLN A 89 -7.61 14.58 -14.31
N THR A 90 -8.65 14.22 -13.55
CA THR A 90 -9.68 15.17 -13.11
C THR A 90 -9.67 15.35 -11.60
N VAL A 91 -10.05 16.54 -11.13
CA VAL A 91 -10.15 16.85 -9.69
C VAL A 91 -11.08 15.89 -8.93
N PRO A 92 -12.28 15.51 -9.45
CA PRO A 92 -13.14 14.54 -8.76
C PRO A 92 -12.48 13.17 -8.55
N MET A 93 -11.70 12.69 -9.53
CA MET A 93 -10.96 11.45 -9.40
C MET A 93 -9.87 11.57 -8.33
N PHE A 94 -9.08 12.64 -8.37
CA PHE A 94 -8.05 12.92 -7.37
C PHE A 94 -8.65 12.90 -5.96
N LEU A 95 -9.71 13.67 -5.73
CA LEU A 95 -10.40 13.73 -4.43
C LEU A 95 -10.93 12.36 -3.99
N THR A 96 -11.46 11.56 -4.93
CA THR A 96 -12.00 10.24 -4.62
C THR A 96 -10.90 9.28 -4.16
N VAL A 97 -9.79 9.19 -4.90
CA VAL A 97 -8.66 8.33 -4.55
C VAL A 97 -8.02 8.79 -3.23
N THR A 98 -7.83 10.09 -3.04
CA THR A 98 -7.32 10.65 -1.79
C THR A 98 -8.24 10.33 -0.62
N ALA A 99 -9.56 10.49 -0.77
CA ALA A 99 -10.52 10.17 0.29
C ALA A 99 -10.50 8.69 0.67
N ILE A 100 -10.38 7.78 -0.30
CA ILE A 100 -10.24 6.34 -0.02
C ILE A 100 -8.93 6.05 0.72
N GLY A 101 -7.81 6.60 0.25
CA GLY A 101 -6.50 6.41 0.88
C GLY A 101 -6.46 6.94 2.32
N VAL A 102 -6.91 8.17 2.54
CA VAL A 102 -7.01 8.77 3.87
C VAL A 102 -7.99 7.99 4.75
N GLY A 103 -9.14 7.58 4.22
CA GLY A 103 -10.10 6.77 4.95
C GLY A 103 -9.50 5.43 5.42
N ALA A 104 -8.77 4.73 4.55
CA ALA A 104 -8.08 3.50 4.89
C ALA A 104 -7.00 3.73 5.97
N LEU A 105 -6.20 4.79 5.84
CA LEU A 105 -5.19 5.15 6.85
C LEU A 105 -5.82 5.49 8.21
N VAL A 106 -6.94 6.21 8.24
CA VAL A 106 -7.65 6.53 9.48
C VAL A 106 -8.22 5.28 10.15
N VAL A 107 -8.76 4.35 9.36
CA VAL A 107 -9.26 3.06 9.87
C VAL A 107 -8.10 2.26 10.48
N GLU A 108 -6.98 2.15 9.77
CA GLU A 108 -5.82 1.39 10.23
C GLU A 108 -5.13 2.05 11.43
N TRP A 109 -5.04 3.38 11.47
CA TRP A 109 -4.48 4.11 12.60
C TRP A 109 -5.25 3.84 13.89
N ARG A 110 -6.58 3.76 13.81
CA ARG A 110 -7.45 3.61 14.99
C ARG A 110 -7.60 2.17 15.46
N ASP A 111 -7.63 1.21 14.54
CA ASP A 111 -7.74 -0.21 14.85
C ASP A 111 -6.67 -1.00 14.06
N PRO A 112 -5.40 -0.94 14.49
CA PRO A 112 -4.29 -1.53 13.77
C PRO A 112 -4.51 -3.02 13.52
N SER A 113 -4.37 -3.44 12.26
CA SER A 113 -4.41 -4.83 11.83
C SER A 113 -3.08 -5.51 12.14
N LEU A 114 -2.76 -5.65 13.42
CA LEU A 114 -1.60 -6.41 13.86
C LEU A 114 -1.79 -7.89 13.47
N PRO A 115 -0.79 -8.53 12.83
CA PRO A 115 -0.87 -9.95 12.54
C PRO A 115 -0.93 -10.72 13.87
N ALA A 116 -2.08 -11.33 14.17
CA ALA A 116 -2.20 -12.22 15.34
C ALA A 116 -1.29 -13.45 15.20
N HIS A 117 -0.94 -13.82 13.96
CA HIS A 117 -0.16 -15.00 13.61
C HIS A 117 0.98 -14.63 12.65
N PRO A 118 2.06 -15.44 12.60
CA PRO A 118 3.11 -15.28 11.62
C PRO A 118 2.55 -15.23 10.20
N ALA A 119 3.14 -14.38 9.34
CA ALA A 119 2.73 -14.28 7.94
C ALA A 119 2.66 -15.68 7.30
N PRO A 120 1.58 -16.00 6.57
CA PRO A 120 1.43 -17.33 5.97
C PRO A 120 2.61 -17.61 5.04
N ARG A 121 3.08 -18.86 4.96
CA ARG A 121 4.20 -19.26 4.08
C ARG A 121 4.03 -18.80 2.63
N ARG A 122 2.78 -18.72 2.15
CA ARG A 122 2.44 -18.26 0.79
C ARG A 122 2.62 -16.74 0.60
N GLY A 123 2.73 -15.97 1.68
CA GLY A 123 3.03 -14.54 1.66
C GLY A 123 4.37 -14.22 1.00
N TRP A 124 5.35 -15.15 1.07
CA TRP A 124 6.63 -14.96 0.40
C TRP A 124 6.52 -14.88 -1.12
N LEU A 125 5.55 -15.55 -1.75
CA LEU A 125 5.29 -15.42 -3.19
C LEU A 125 4.86 -14.00 -3.55
N TRP A 126 4.02 -13.38 -2.72
CA TRP A 126 3.58 -12.00 -2.91
C TRP A 126 4.72 -11.01 -2.71
N VAL A 127 5.57 -11.24 -1.71
CA VAL A 127 6.78 -10.45 -1.49
C VAL A 127 7.73 -10.57 -2.69
N ALA A 128 8.00 -11.79 -3.15
CA ALA A 128 8.84 -12.03 -4.32
C ALA A 128 8.27 -11.33 -5.57
N LEU A 129 6.96 -11.46 -5.81
CA LEU A 129 6.30 -10.80 -6.93
C LEU A 129 6.39 -9.26 -6.84
N ALA A 130 6.16 -8.69 -5.67
CA ALA A 130 6.30 -7.25 -5.45
C ALA A 130 7.73 -6.76 -5.67
N ILE A 131 8.73 -7.49 -5.13
CA ILE A 131 10.15 -7.16 -5.34
C ILE A 131 10.52 -7.29 -6.82
N SER A 132 10.11 -8.35 -7.50
CA SER A 132 10.34 -8.53 -8.93
C SER A 132 9.74 -7.38 -9.75
N TRP A 133 8.54 -6.92 -9.39
CA TRP A 133 7.90 -5.78 -10.04
C TRP A 133 8.68 -4.47 -9.82
N CYS A 134 9.12 -4.21 -8.58
CA CYS A 134 9.95 -3.05 -8.26
C CYS A 134 11.30 -3.09 -8.97
N LEU A 135 11.95 -4.25 -9.01
CA LEU A 135 13.24 -4.43 -9.70
C LEU A 135 13.09 -4.23 -11.21
N TRP A 136 12.02 -4.76 -11.81
CA TRP A 136 11.71 -4.50 -13.21
C TRP A 136 11.58 -3.00 -13.47
N GLU A 137 10.74 -2.30 -12.70
CA GLU A 137 10.50 -0.87 -12.86
C GLU A 137 11.81 -0.06 -12.75
N LEU A 138 12.63 -0.36 -11.73
CA LEU A 138 13.89 0.32 -11.50
C LEU A 138 14.91 0.06 -12.62
N VAL A 139 15.04 -1.20 -13.06
CA VAL A 139 15.99 -1.58 -14.11
C VAL A 139 15.58 -0.97 -15.44
N SER A 140 14.30 -1.06 -15.83
CA SER A 140 13.79 -0.42 -17.05
C SER A 140 14.03 1.08 -17.03
N PHE A 141 13.73 1.74 -15.91
CA PHE A 141 13.95 3.18 -15.75
C PHE A 141 15.43 3.57 -15.91
N VAL A 142 16.35 2.82 -15.29
CA VAL A 142 17.80 3.09 -15.42
C VAL A 142 18.26 2.95 -16.87
N TYR A 143 17.81 1.91 -17.58
CA TYR A 143 18.15 1.72 -18.99
C TYR A 143 17.56 2.80 -19.90
N GLU A 144 16.33 3.22 -19.64
CA GLU A 144 15.67 4.27 -20.41
C GLU A 144 16.38 5.63 -20.24
N GLN A 145 16.76 5.98 -19.01
CA GLN A 145 17.55 7.19 -18.73
C GLN A 145 18.95 7.12 -19.37
N ALA A 146 19.61 5.96 -19.30
CA ALA A 146 20.90 5.75 -19.95
C ALA A 146 20.82 5.87 -21.49
N ALA A 147 19.67 5.53 -22.08
CA ALA A 147 19.40 5.67 -23.51
C ALA A 147 18.92 7.08 -23.91
N GLY A 148 18.93 8.06 -23.00
CA GLY A 148 18.55 9.44 -23.27
C GLY A 148 17.07 9.76 -23.10
N GLY A 149 16.28 8.89 -22.44
CA GLY A 149 14.93 9.19 -21.97
C GLY A 149 13.84 9.34 -23.04
N LEU A 150 14.14 9.05 -24.30
CA LEU A 150 13.21 9.16 -25.44
C LEU A 150 12.96 7.80 -26.14
N SER A 151 13.46 6.72 -25.56
CA SER A 151 13.53 5.40 -26.19
C SER A 151 12.68 4.40 -25.43
N LEU A 152 11.52 4.02 -25.99
CA LEU A 152 10.66 2.93 -25.51
C LEU A 152 11.29 1.54 -25.71
N THR A 153 12.62 1.44 -25.78
CA THR A 153 13.34 0.17 -25.96
C THR A 153 13.33 -0.65 -24.67
N HIS A 154 13.20 0.00 -23.52
CA HIS A 154 13.12 -0.63 -22.20
C HIS A 154 11.96 -0.04 -21.39
N PRO A 155 10.69 -0.26 -21.79
CA PRO A 155 9.54 0.39 -21.17
C PRO A 155 9.39 -0.05 -19.71
N THR A 156 9.06 0.92 -18.85
CA THR A 156 8.65 0.63 -17.47
C THR A 156 7.27 -0.02 -17.47
N MET A 157 6.90 -0.74 -16.40
CA MET A 157 5.53 -1.29 -16.29
C MET A 157 4.51 -0.17 -16.27
N SER A 158 4.85 0.98 -15.68
CA SER A 158 4.00 2.16 -15.71
C SER A 158 3.71 2.63 -17.13
N ASP A 159 4.70 2.63 -18.04
CA ASP A 159 4.50 3.05 -19.44
C ASP A 159 3.60 2.08 -20.22
N LEU A 160 3.60 0.80 -19.84
CA LEU A 160 2.71 -0.21 -20.43
C LEU A 160 1.28 -0.09 -19.90
N VAL A 161 1.12 0.26 -18.62
CA VAL A 161 -0.19 0.36 -17.95
C VAL A 161 -0.87 1.69 -18.23
N ASP A 162 -0.13 2.79 -18.35
CA ASP A 162 -0.69 4.13 -18.57
C ASP A 162 -1.67 4.21 -19.76
N PRO A 163 -1.34 3.71 -20.98
CA PRO A 163 -2.28 3.74 -22.10
C PRO A 163 -3.49 2.83 -21.89
N MET A 164 -3.38 1.78 -21.07
CA MET A 164 -4.53 0.95 -20.72
C MET A 164 -5.51 1.73 -19.82
N LEU A 165 -4.98 2.56 -18.91
CA LEU A 165 -5.77 3.37 -17.98
C LEU A 165 -6.41 4.61 -18.61
N ASP A 166 -6.03 4.98 -19.83
CA ASP A 166 -6.73 6.02 -20.59
C ASP A 166 -8.14 5.57 -21.04
N ASN A 167 -8.38 4.25 -21.10
CA ASN A 167 -9.73 3.73 -21.28
C ASN A 167 -10.50 3.74 -19.95
N ARG A 168 -11.56 4.56 -19.88
CA ARG A 168 -12.40 4.73 -18.68
C ARG A 168 -12.99 3.42 -18.16
N VAL A 169 -13.30 2.46 -19.03
CA VAL A 169 -13.84 1.16 -18.61
C VAL A 169 -12.75 0.35 -17.89
N VAL A 170 -11.54 0.31 -18.46
CA VAL A 170 -10.39 -0.35 -17.84
C VAL A 170 -10.05 0.32 -16.52
N GLN A 171 -10.03 1.64 -16.47
CA GLN A 171 -9.82 2.41 -15.26
C GLN A 171 -10.85 2.08 -14.16
N ALA A 172 -12.13 2.03 -14.51
CA ALA A 172 -13.20 1.72 -13.57
C ALA A 172 -13.12 0.28 -13.03
N LEU A 173 -12.78 -0.68 -13.90
CA LEU A 173 -12.54 -2.06 -13.48
C LEU A 173 -11.31 -2.16 -12.56
N ALA A 174 -10.20 -1.50 -12.92
CA ALA A 174 -8.99 -1.50 -12.11
C ALA A 174 -9.22 -0.90 -10.72
N LEU A 175 -9.86 0.27 -10.63
CA LEU A 175 -10.21 0.90 -9.36
C LEU A 175 -11.23 0.08 -8.56
N GLY A 176 -12.22 -0.50 -9.23
CA GLY A 176 -13.21 -1.38 -8.60
C GLY A 176 -12.56 -2.61 -7.95
N VAL A 177 -11.66 -3.28 -8.68
CA VAL A 177 -10.87 -4.41 -8.17
C VAL A 177 -9.97 -3.99 -7.01
N TRP A 178 -9.31 -2.83 -7.12
CA TRP A 178 -8.45 -2.30 -6.06
C TRP A 178 -9.21 -2.03 -4.75
N VAL A 179 -10.37 -1.36 -4.83
CA VAL A 179 -11.23 -1.12 -3.66
C VAL A 179 -11.77 -2.44 -3.10
N ALA A 180 -12.17 -3.38 -3.97
CA ALA A 180 -12.66 -4.68 -3.55
C ALA A 180 -11.59 -5.48 -2.78
N ALA A 181 -10.34 -5.46 -3.26
CA ALA A 181 -9.21 -6.09 -2.59
C ALA A 181 -8.94 -5.46 -1.21
N GLY A 182 -8.91 -4.12 -1.13
CA GLY A 182 -8.73 -3.41 0.14
C GLY A 182 -9.84 -3.73 1.16
N LEU A 183 -11.11 -3.73 0.72
CA LEU A 183 -12.23 -4.12 1.58
C LEU A 183 -12.15 -5.58 2.03
N ALA A 184 -11.72 -6.49 1.16
CA ALA A 184 -11.52 -7.89 1.52
C ALA A 184 -10.42 -8.04 2.59
N MET A 185 -9.32 -7.30 2.48
CA MET A 185 -8.25 -7.28 3.47
C MET A 185 -8.73 -6.75 4.82
N LEU A 186 -9.45 -5.61 4.83
CA LEU A 186 -10.01 -5.04 6.07
C LEU A 186 -11.01 -5.99 6.76
N ARG A 187 -11.85 -6.67 5.97
CA ARG A 187 -12.78 -7.68 6.50
C ARG A 187 -12.05 -8.89 7.07
N ALA A 188 -11.05 -9.40 6.37
CA ALA A 188 -10.24 -10.53 6.85
C ALA A 188 -9.52 -10.18 8.16
N ALA A 189 -9.00 -8.96 8.29
CA ALA A 189 -8.39 -8.48 9.53
C ALA A 189 -9.42 -8.42 10.68
N ALA A 190 -10.60 -7.86 10.43
CA ALA A 190 -11.68 -7.80 11.41
C ALA A 190 -12.20 -9.20 11.82
N ASP A 191 -12.27 -10.14 10.87
CA ASP A 191 -12.65 -11.53 11.15
C ASP A 191 -11.61 -12.24 12.02
N ALA A 192 -10.33 -12.10 11.70
CA ALA A 192 -9.24 -12.68 12.49
C ALA A 192 -9.26 -12.20 13.95
N ARG A 193 -9.61 -10.92 14.18
CA ARG A 193 -9.77 -10.36 15.52
C ARG A 193 -10.93 -10.99 16.31
N ARG A 194 -12.03 -11.36 15.66
CA ARG A 194 -13.18 -11.99 16.34
C ARG A 194 -12.90 -13.43 16.77
N THR A 195 -11.94 -14.08 16.14
CA THR A 195 -11.56 -15.48 16.41
C THR A 195 -10.34 -15.64 17.31
N ALA A 196 -9.62 -14.55 17.59
CA ALA A 196 -8.48 -14.50 18.52
C ALA A 196 -8.96 -14.27 19.96
#